data_AF-A0A1V4VAT3-F1
#
_entry.id   AF-A0A1V4VAT3-F1
#
_cell.length_a   1.000
_cell.length_b   1.000
_cell.length_c   1.000
_cell.angle_alpha   90.00
_cell.angle_beta   90.00
_cell.angle_gamma   90.00
#
_symmetry.space_group_name_H-M   'P 1'
#
loop_
_entity.id
_entity.type
_entity.pdbx_description
1 polymer ?
#
loop_
_entity_poly.entity_id
_entity_poly.type
_entity_poly.pdbx_seq_one_letter_code
_entity_poly.pdbx_strand_id
1 'polypeptide(L)'
;MSGDLAVVFDVAGTMLEMYRVAKEISKDGLMKGVVTMELVMEGGRRALVIPQLHPEEILGAPPQMPLGAFFRGREGNVMVSCSRLPVSDDEALSVLLRSGAVVANLQEALAEVCARCPGFYYTSGLIVDVEAGEVTHAISTGGRPFPSLEAVLSELEAMGAEIYVASGDSMRSLSVLTKCRGIKRERIYPASRPRQKGEIVEELKNEYRMVVMVGDGLNDQYALKAADLGVLTVQQDTRPPMELFEAADEVIDDIGGLPGLVRGRLLEMVG
;
A
#
# COMPACT_ATOMS: atom_id res chain seq x y z
N MET A 1 23.54 22.53 8.49
CA MET A 1 23.16 22.38 7.07
C MET A 1 22.38 21.08 6.99
N SER A 2 21.10 21.11 7.35
CA SER A 2 20.10 20.12 6.95
C SER A 2 19.12 20.88 6.06
N GLY A 3 18.69 20.32 4.93
CA GLY A 3 17.73 20.99 4.04
C GLY A 3 18.03 20.95 2.54
N ASP A 4 18.99 20.18 2.05
CA ASP A 4 19.26 20.16 0.60
C ASP A 4 18.44 19.11 -0.17
N LEU A 5 18.07 17.99 0.46
CA LEU A 5 17.42 16.88 -0.22
C LEU A 5 16.36 16.21 0.67
N ALA A 6 15.14 16.11 0.17
CA ALA A 6 14.12 15.20 0.68
C ALA A 6 13.79 14.13 -0.36
N VAL A 7 13.63 12.89 0.09
CA VAL A 7 13.18 11.78 -0.76
C VAL A 7 11.92 11.19 -0.16
N VAL A 8 10.82 11.31 -0.89
CA VAL A 8 9.50 10.81 -0.52
C VAL A 8 9.26 9.49 -1.24
N PHE A 9 8.97 8.44 -0.48
CA PHE A 9 8.64 7.12 -1.02
C PHE A 9 7.16 6.80 -0.82
N ASP A 10 6.51 6.28 -1.86
CA ASP A 10 5.41 5.33 -1.65
C ASP A 10 5.95 4.02 -1.06
N VAL A 11 5.07 3.21 -0.47
CA VAL A 11 5.43 1.96 0.20
C VAL A 11 5.19 0.74 -0.67
N ALA A 12 3.99 0.59 -1.21
CA ALA A 12 3.58 -0.65 -1.86
C ALA A 12 4.13 -0.67 -3.30
N GLY A 13 4.87 -1.71 -3.68
CA GLY A 13 5.48 -1.79 -5.02
C GLY A 13 6.66 -0.84 -5.25
N THR A 14 6.90 0.09 -4.33
CA THR A 14 8.08 0.97 -4.32
C THR A 14 9.12 0.51 -3.31
N MET A 15 8.83 0.55 -2.01
CA MET A 15 9.75 0.05 -0.97
C MET A 15 9.58 -1.45 -0.73
N LEU A 16 8.35 -1.94 -0.84
CA LEU A 16 7.96 -3.30 -0.51
C LEU A 16 7.49 -4.05 -1.77
N GLU A 17 8.08 -5.21 -2.00
CA GLU A 17 7.55 -6.19 -2.95
C GLU A 17 6.27 -6.81 -2.37
N MET A 18 5.15 -6.58 -3.06
CA MET A 18 3.83 -6.93 -2.55
C MET A 18 3.40 -8.30 -3.07
N TYR A 19 2.86 -9.11 -2.17
CA TYR A 19 2.26 -10.40 -2.47
C TYR A 19 0.83 -10.44 -1.99
N ARG A 20 -0.10 -10.75 -2.89
CA ARG A 20 -1.54 -10.75 -2.63
C ARG A 20 -2.13 -12.13 -2.84
N VAL A 21 -3.00 -12.52 -1.93
CA VAL A 21 -3.72 -13.80 -1.95
C VAL A 21 -5.21 -13.53 -1.76
N ALA A 22 -6.04 -14.16 -2.58
CA ALA A 22 -7.49 -14.20 -2.37
C ALA A 22 -7.95 -15.63 -2.08
N LYS A 23 -8.92 -15.74 -1.18
CA LYS A 23 -9.74 -16.91 -0.93
C LYS A 23 -11.16 -16.59 -1.38
N GLU A 24 -11.60 -17.18 -2.49
CA GLU A 24 -13.02 -17.14 -2.86
C GLU A 24 -13.80 -17.97 -1.85
N ILE A 25 -14.87 -17.41 -1.28
CA ILE A 25 -15.58 -18.01 -0.15
C ILE A 25 -16.38 -19.25 -0.58
N SER A 26 -16.84 -19.27 -1.83
CA SER A 26 -17.63 -20.37 -2.39
C SER A 26 -16.79 -21.53 -2.93
N LYS A 27 -15.46 -21.38 -3.03
CA LYS A 27 -14.56 -22.38 -3.65
C LYS A 27 -13.43 -22.81 -2.72
N ASP A 28 -12.97 -24.02 -2.93
CA ASP A 28 -11.75 -24.51 -2.31
C ASP A 28 -10.50 -23.99 -3.04
N GLY A 29 -9.42 -23.79 -2.29
CA GLY A 29 -8.15 -23.28 -2.81
C GLY A 29 -7.95 -21.77 -2.64
N LEU A 30 -6.73 -21.34 -2.99
CA LEU A 30 -6.26 -19.95 -2.88
C LEU A 30 -5.83 -19.45 -4.26
N MET A 31 -6.18 -18.20 -4.56
CA MET A 31 -5.71 -17.47 -5.72
C MET A 31 -4.50 -16.64 -5.31
N LYS A 32 -3.35 -16.85 -5.95
CA LYS A 32 -2.08 -16.20 -5.62
C LYS A 32 -1.72 -15.17 -6.68
N GLY A 33 -1.08 -14.07 -6.28
CA GLY A 33 -0.69 -13.01 -7.21
C GLY A 33 -1.88 -12.23 -7.78
N VAL A 34 -2.96 -12.11 -6.99
CA VAL A 34 -4.20 -11.45 -7.45
C VAL A 34 -4.04 -9.94 -7.55
N VAL A 35 -4.66 -9.35 -8.56
CA VAL A 35 -4.89 -7.91 -8.65
C VAL A 35 -6.26 -7.62 -8.05
N THR A 36 -6.30 -7.10 -6.83
CA THR A 36 -7.56 -6.92 -6.07
C THR A 36 -8.60 -6.11 -6.83
N MET A 37 -8.17 -5.16 -7.67
CA MET A 37 -9.07 -4.35 -8.49
C MET A 37 -9.82 -5.18 -9.53
N GLU A 38 -9.23 -6.23 -10.09
CA GLU A 38 -9.93 -7.12 -11.04
C GLU A 38 -11.12 -7.78 -10.34
N LEU A 39 -10.94 -8.25 -9.11
CA LEU A 39 -12.01 -8.86 -8.29
C LEU A 39 -13.13 -7.87 -7.91
N VAL A 40 -12.78 -6.61 -7.66
CA VAL A 40 -13.75 -5.53 -7.40
C VAL A 40 -14.52 -5.17 -8.67
N MET A 41 -13.88 -5.26 -9.83
CA MET A 41 -14.48 -4.91 -11.13
C MET A 41 -15.35 -6.03 -11.72
N GLU A 42 -15.22 -7.26 -11.20
CA GLU A 42 -16.05 -8.40 -11.58
C GLU A 42 -17.49 -8.28 -11.09
N GLY A 43 -18.35 -7.66 -11.90
CA GLY A 43 -19.81 -7.65 -11.69
C GLY A 43 -20.31 -6.83 -10.49
N GLY A 44 -21.63 -6.62 -10.46
CA GLY A 44 -22.40 -6.10 -9.32
C GLY A 44 -21.94 -4.76 -8.72
N ARG A 45 -22.44 -4.48 -7.51
CA ARG A 45 -21.97 -3.40 -6.63
C ARG A 45 -20.97 -3.97 -5.62
N ARG A 46 -19.75 -4.28 -6.09
CA ARG A 46 -18.67 -4.81 -5.25
C ARG A 46 -17.78 -3.71 -4.67
N ALA A 47 -17.30 -3.96 -3.46
CA ALA A 47 -16.37 -3.11 -2.75
C ALA A 47 -15.27 -3.93 -2.06
N LEU A 48 -14.03 -3.43 -2.11
CA LEU A 48 -12.97 -3.88 -1.23
C LEU A 48 -13.13 -3.18 0.12
N VAL A 49 -13.29 -3.97 1.17
CA VAL A 49 -13.31 -3.53 2.56
C VAL A 49 -11.98 -3.93 3.20
N ILE A 50 -11.25 -2.96 3.75
CA ILE A 50 -10.00 -3.23 4.49
C ILE A 50 -10.25 -2.95 5.96
N PRO A 51 -10.60 -3.98 6.76
CA PRO A 51 -10.78 -3.79 8.17
C PRO A 51 -9.46 -3.49 8.86
N GLN A 52 -9.49 -2.52 9.77
CA GLN A 52 -8.31 -2.06 10.51
C GLN A 52 -7.91 -3.05 11.64
N LEU A 53 -7.56 -4.28 11.29
CA LEU A 53 -7.26 -5.38 12.22
C LEU A 53 -5.76 -5.65 12.36
N HIS A 54 -5.35 -6.14 13.53
CA HIS A 54 -4.05 -6.78 13.69
C HIS A 54 -4.09 -8.23 13.18
N PRO A 55 -3.04 -8.72 12.49
CA PRO A 55 -2.94 -10.12 12.05
C PRO A 55 -3.16 -11.12 13.20
N GLU A 56 -2.68 -10.80 14.40
CA GLU A 56 -2.85 -11.61 15.61
C GLU A 56 -4.31 -11.78 16.03
N GLU A 57 -5.15 -10.76 15.82
CA GLU A 57 -6.59 -10.84 16.11
C GLU A 57 -7.29 -11.85 15.18
N ILE A 58 -6.88 -11.88 13.91
CA ILE A 58 -7.44 -12.81 12.91
C ILE A 58 -6.95 -14.23 13.20
N LEU A 59 -5.64 -14.40 13.40
CA LEU A 59 -5.03 -15.72 13.65
C LEU A 59 -5.44 -16.32 15.00
N GLY A 60 -5.71 -15.49 16.00
CA GLY A 60 -6.13 -15.92 17.34
C GLY A 60 -7.62 -16.24 17.48
N ALA A 61 -8.46 -15.88 16.50
CA ALA A 61 -9.90 -16.10 16.57
C ALA A 61 -10.30 -17.55 16.22
N PRO A 62 -11.43 -18.06 16.74
CA PRO A 62 -11.94 -19.38 16.36
C PRO A 62 -12.23 -19.46 14.85
N PRO A 63 -11.67 -20.44 14.10
CA PRO A 63 -11.77 -20.49 12.64
C PRO A 63 -13.21 -20.53 12.11
N GLN A 64 -14.11 -21.25 12.81
CA GLN A 64 -15.51 -21.41 12.40
C GLN A 64 -16.42 -20.28 12.92
N MET A 65 -15.87 -19.24 13.55
CA MET A 65 -16.64 -18.06 13.94
C MET A 65 -17.16 -17.36 12.68
N PRO A 66 -18.47 -17.07 12.57
CA PRO A 66 -18.98 -16.25 11.47
C PRO A 66 -18.33 -14.86 11.48
N LEU A 67 -18.00 -14.32 10.31
CA LEU A 67 -17.42 -12.99 10.20
C LEU A 67 -18.32 -11.93 10.84
N GLY A 68 -19.64 -12.06 10.68
CA GLY A 68 -20.57 -11.14 11.33
C GLY A 68 -20.50 -11.16 12.86
N ALA A 69 -20.12 -12.27 13.49
CA ALA A 69 -19.85 -12.33 14.93
C ALA A 69 -18.46 -11.75 15.27
N PHE A 70 -17.47 -12.02 14.44
CA PHE A 70 -16.10 -11.50 14.61
C PHE A 70 -16.04 -9.97 14.52
N PHE A 71 -16.82 -9.36 13.63
CA PHE A 71 -16.85 -7.91 13.43
C PHE A 71 -17.79 -7.15 14.38
N ARG A 72 -18.60 -7.83 15.20
CA ARG A 72 -19.39 -7.16 16.24
C ARG A 72 -18.47 -6.51 17.27
N GLY A 73 -18.75 -5.25 17.61
CA GLY A 73 -17.88 -4.41 18.45
C GLY A 73 -16.63 -3.90 17.74
N ARG A 74 -16.47 -4.18 16.44
CA ARG A 74 -15.37 -3.71 15.56
C ARG A 74 -15.91 -2.99 14.33
N GLU A 75 -17.16 -2.53 14.36
CA GLU A 75 -17.86 -1.93 13.22
C GLU A 75 -17.14 -0.68 12.72
N GLY A 76 -16.61 0.13 13.63
CA GLY A 76 -15.82 1.33 13.29
C GLY A 76 -14.50 1.04 12.56
N ASN A 77 -14.08 -0.22 12.49
CA ASN A 77 -12.89 -0.63 11.73
C ASN A 77 -13.21 -1.04 10.29
N VAL A 78 -14.49 -1.14 9.91
CA VAL A 78 -14.94 -1.59 8.58
C VAL A 78 -15.04 -0.38 7.66
N MET A 79 -14.09 -0.25 6.75
CA MET A 79 -14.04 0.87 5.79
C MET A 79 -13.95 0.35 4.36
N VAL A 80 -14.77 0.91 3.47
CA VAL A 80 -14.66 0.71 2.03
C VAL A 80 -13.41 1.43 1.54
N SER A 81 -12.46 0.65 1.04
CA SER A 81 -11.21 1.16 0.46
C SER A 81 -11.42 1.58 -1.00
N CYS A 82 -12.08 0.74 -1.80
CA CYS A 82 -12.43 1.07 -3.18
C CYS A 82 -13.65 0.28 -3.66
N SER A 83 -14.35 0.83 -4.63
CA SER A 83 -15.50 0.21 -5.30
C SER A 83 -15.63 0.78 -6.71
N ARG A 84 -16.19 0.00 -7.64
CA ARG A 84 -16.47 0.45 -9.02
C ARG A 84 -17.70 1.36 -9.06
N LEU A 85 -18.77 0.90 -8.42
CA LEU A 85 -20.00 1.66 -8.21
C LEU A 85 -20.03 2.11 -6.73
N PRO A 86 -20.63 3.27 -6.41
CA PRO A 86 -20.67 3.74 -5.03
C PRO A 86 -21.23 2.69 -4.09
N VAL A 87 -20.48 2.38 -3.04
CA VAL A 87 -20.87 1.52 -1.91
C VAL A 87 -20.49 2.25 -0.64
N SER A 88 -21.43 2.44 0.27
CA SER A 88 -21.15 3.06 1.57
C SER A 88 -20.57 2.05 2.57
N ASP A 89 -19.89 2.57 3.59
CA ASP A 89 -19.41 1.75 4.71
C ASP A 89 -20.57 1.01 5.40
N ASP A 90 -21.74 1.66 5.55
CA ASP A 90 -22.94 1.05 6.14
C ASP A 90 -23.51 -0.10 5.29
N GLU A 91 -23.55 0.06 3.97
CA GLU A 91 -23.99 -1.00 3.05
C GLU A 91 -23.08 -2.22 3.17
N ALA A 92 -21.75 -2.01 3.12
CA ALA A 92 -20.76 -3.07 3.22
C ALA A 92 -20.80 -3.76 4.60
N LEU A 93 -20.90 -2.98 5.68
CA LEU A 93 -21.02 -3.48 7.05
C LEU A 93 -22.30 -4.31 7.23
N SER A 94 -23.43 -3.87 6.66
CA SER A 94 -24.70 -4.60 6.76
C SER A 94 -24.63 -6.00 6.13
N VAL A 95 -23.89 -6.14 5.03
CA VAL A 95 -23.62 -7.44 4.41
C VAL A 95 -22.66 -8.26 5.26
N LEU A 96 -21.56 -7.67 5.70
CA LEU A 96 -20.56 -8.32 6.55
C LEU A 96 -21.18 -8.94 7.80
N LEU A 97 -22.05 -8.20 8.50
CA LEU A 97 -22.71 -8.63 9.74
C LEU A 97 -23.72 -9.77 9.55
N ARG A 98 -24.20 -9.97 8.32
CA ARG A 98 -25.17 -11.04 7.96
C ARG A 98 -24.53 -12.18 7.17
N SER A 99 -23.28 -12.03 6.77
CA SER A 99 -22.55 -13.00 5.94
C SER A 99 -22.38 -14.35 6.65
N GLY A 100 -22.51 -15.43 5.87
CA GLY A 100 -22.19 -16.80 6.30
C GLY A 100 -20.70 -17.14 6.24
N ALA A 101 -19.87 -16.23 5.71
CA ALA A 101 -18.42 -16.37 5.72
C ALA A 101 -17.87 -16.54 7.13
N VAL A 102 -16.75 -17.27 7.26
CA VAL A 102 -16.13 -17.57 8.56
C VAL A 102 -14.71 -17.00 8.63
N VAL A 103 -14.19 -16.84 9.86
CA VAL A 103 -12.84 -16.31 10.07
C VAL A 103 -11.76 -17.16 9.41
N ALA A 104 -11.98 -18.47 9.25
CA ALA A 104 -11.07 -19.37 8.53
C ALA A 104 -10.76 -18.87 7.11
N ASN A 105 -11.71 -18.23 6.42
CA ASN A 105 -11.48 -17.69 5.08
C ASN A 105 -10.39 -16.60 5.07
N LEU A 106 -10.38 -15.72 6.08
CA LEU A 106 -9.33 -14.72 6.28
C LEU A 106 -8.00 -15.38 6.73
N GLN A 107 -8.08 -16.36 7.62
CA GLN A 107 -6.90 -17.06 8.14
C GLN A 107 -6.15 -17.82 7.04
N GLU A 108 -6.85 -18.48 6.12
CA GLU A 108 -6.24 -19.18 4.99
C GLU A 108 -5.42 -18.24 4.10
N ALA A 109 -6.00 -17.10 3.70
CA ALA A 109 -5.30 -16.11 2.88
C ALA A 109 -4.13 -15.48 3.65
N LEU A 110 -4.34 -15.14 4.93
CA LEU A 110 -3.32 -14.51 5.77
C LEU A 110 -2.14 -15.45 6.05
N ALA A 111 -2.40 -16.74 6.28
CA ALA A 111 -1.35 -17.72 6.54
C ALA A 111 -0.42 -17.90 5.33
N GLU A 112 -0.97 -17.96 4.11
CA GLU A 112 -0.18 -18.04 2.88
C GLU A 112 0.68 -16.79 2.68
N VAL A 113 0.12 -15.61 2.97
CA VAL A 113 0.87 -14.35 2.92
C VAL A 113 1.98 -14.31 3.96
N CYS A 114 1.71 -14.70 5.20
CA CYS A 114 2.70 -14.76 6.28
C CYS A 114 3.85 -15.70 5.96
N ALA A 115 3.57 -16.83 5.29
CA ALA A 115 4.59 -17.78 4.86
C ALA A 115 5.52 -17.19 3.78
N ARG A 116 4.99 -16.31 2.90
CA ARG A 116 5.77 -15.70 1.81
C ARG A 116 6.48 -14.40 2.21
N CYS A 117 5.90 -13.63 3.13
CA CYS A 117 6.36 -12.30 3.53
C CYS A 117 6.60 -12.21 5.05
N PRO A 118 7.54 -12.97 5.62
CA PRO A 118 7.63 -13.15 7.07
C PRO A 118 7.96 -11.86 7.84
N GLY A 119 7.08 -11.49 8.76
CA GLY A 119 7.32 -10.61 9.91
C GLY A 119 7.41 -9.11 9.60
N PHE A 120 6.98 -8.67 8.41
CA PHE A 120 7.15 -7.28 7.99
C PHE A 120 5.82 -6.54 7.87
N TYR A 121 5.15 -6.63 6.72
CA TYR A 121 3.93 -5.88 6.43
C TYR A 121 2.80 -6.85 6.10
N TYR A 122 1.63 -6.65 6.72
CA TYR A 122 0.42 -7.44 6.45
C TYR A 122 -0.84 -6.59 6.51
N THR A 123 -1.75 -6.82 5.57
CA THR A 123 -3.13 -6.33 5.62
C THR A 123 -4.09 -7.45 5.23
N SER A 124 -5.31 -7.37 5.74
CA SER A 124 -6.39 -8.27 5.35
C SER A 124 -7.60 -7.45 4.97
N GLY A 125 -8.37 -7.97 4.02
CA GLY A 125 -9.50 -7.32 3.38
C GLY A 125 -10.55 -8.34 2.98
N LEU A 126 -11.70 -7.84 2.54
CA LEU A 126 -12.82 -8.62 2.08
C LEU A 126 -13.38 -7.97 0.82
N ILE A 127 -13.80 -8.77 -0.16
CA ILE A 127 -14.62 -8.28 -1.26
C ILE A 127 -16.08 -8.53 -0.88
N VAL A 128 -16.84 -7.45 -0.78
CA VAL A 128 -18.25 -7.45 -0.41
C VAL A 128 -19.08 -7.09 -1.63
N ASP A 129 -20.04 -7.94 -1.97
CA ASP A 129 -21.03 -7.67 -3.01
C ASP A 129 -22.34 -7.24 -2.34
N VAL A 130 -22.67 -5.94 -2.41
CA VAL A 130 -23.84 -5.42 -1.70
C VAL A 130 -25.15 -5.71 -2.40
N GLU A 131 -25.11 -6.02 -3.69
CA GLU A 131 -26.30 -6.38 -4.47
C GLU A 131 -26.66 -7.85 -4.24
N ALA A 132 -25.66 -8.74 -4.26
CA ALA A 132 -25.85 -10.15 -3.92
C ALA A 132 -26.02 -10.38 -2.41
N GLY A 133 -25.57 -9.43 -1.57
CA GLY A 133 -25.70 -9.51 -0.12
C GLY A 133 -24.71 -10.51 0.50
N GLU A 134 -23.55 -10.70 -0.10
CA GLU A 134 -22.55 -11.68 0.34
C GLU A 134 -21.12 -11.13 0.36
N VAL A 135 -20.27 -11.81 1.13
CA VAL A 135 -18.82 -11.64 1.04
C VAL A 135 -18.32 -12.68 0.04
N THR A 136 -17.71 -12.23 -1.05
CA THR A 136 -17.30 -13.13 -2.14
C THR A 136 -15.88 -13.64 -1.94
N HIS A 137 -15.00 -12.80 -1.37
CA HIS A 137 -13.60 -13.14 -1.17
C HIS A 137 -13.07 -12.62 0.16
N ALA A 138 -12.17 -13.40 0.76
CA ALA A 138 -11.20 -12.92 1.73
C ALA A 138 -9.88 -12.62 1.04
N ILE A 139 -9.27 -11.47 1.33
CA ILE A 139 -8.04 -11.00 0.72
C ILE A 139 -7.00 -10.81 1.82
N SER A 140 -5.77 -11.23 1.58
CA SER A 140 -4.63 -10.83 2.39
C SER A 140 -3.51 -10.33 1.50
N THR A 141 -2.81 -9.31 1.98
CA THR A 141 -1.65 -8.73 1.31
C THR A 141 -0.49 -8.73 2.28
N GLY A 142 0.68 -9.13 1.81
CA GLY A 142 1.93 -9.00 2.53
C GLY A 142 2.94 -8.22 1.72
N GLY A 143 3.88 -7.59 2.42
CA GLY A 143 4.97 -6.85 1.82
C GLY A 143 6.28 -7.29 2.44
N ARG A 144 7.30 -7.49 1.60
CA ARG A 144 8.70 -7.63 2.03
C ARG A 144 9.52 -6.50 1.44
N PRO A 145 10.49 -5.93 2.16
CA PRO A 145 11.42 -4.98 1.57
C PRO A 145 12.06 -5.54 0.30
N PHE A 146 12.19 -4.71 -0.73
CA PHE A 146 13.02 -5.07 -1.88
C PHE A 146 14.47 -5.30 -1.41
N PRO A 147 15.21 -6.26 -2.00
CA PRO A 147 16.55 -6.62 -1.55
C PRO A 147 17.54 -5.44 -1.48
N SER A 148 17.40 -4.48 -2.38
CA SER A 148 18.26 -3.28 -2.48
C SER A 148 17.86 -2.15 -1.53
N LEU A 149 16.71 -2.22 -0.85
CA LEU A 149 16.14 -1.09 -0.08
C LEU A 149 17.10 -0.55 0.99
N GLU A 150 17.69 -1.41 1.82
CA GLU A 150 18.59 -0.96 2.89
C GLU A 150 19.86 -0.27 2.37
N ALA A 151 20.40 -0.75 1.23
CA ALA A 151 21.54 -0.12 0.59
C ALA A 151 21.16 1.26 0.03
N VAL A 152 20.00 1.36 -0.64
CA VAL A 152 19.46 2.62 -1.17
C VAL A 152 19.27 3.65 -0.06
N LEU A 153 18.60 3.27 1.04
CA LEU A 153 18.38 4.17 2.18
C LEU A 153 19.71 4.64 2.77
N SER A 154 20.70 3.74 2.89
CA SER A 154 22.03 4.11 3.38
C SER A 154 22.78 5.08 2.46
N GLU A 155 22.68 4.91 1.14
CA GLU A 155 23.32 5.82 0.18
C GLU A 155 22.65 7.19 0.16
N LEU A 156 21.31 7.24 0.21
CA LEU A 156 20.56 8.49 0.25
C LEU A 156 20.86 9.28 1.54
N GLU A 157 20.89 8.61 2.71
CA GLU A 157 21.31 9.25 3.96
C GLU A 157 22.76 9.79 3.87
N ALA A 158 23.68 9.05 3.22
CA ALA A 158 25.05 9.50 3.03
C ALA A 158 25.15 10.74 2.12
N MET A 159 24.15 10.97 1.26
CA MET A 159 24.00 12.21 0.48
C MET A 159 23.35 13.34 1.29
N GLY A 160 22.98 13.10 2.55
CA GLY A 160 22.28 14.08 3.39
C GLY A 160 20.77 14.13 3.17
N ALA A 161 20.18 13.13 2.51
CA ALA A 161 18.75 13.06 2.27
C ALA A 161 17.94 12.86 3.57
N GLU A 162 16.84 13.59 3.70
CA GLU A 162 15.78 13.25 4.64
C GLU A 162 14.75 12.32 3.99
N ILE A 163 14.54 11.15 4.58
CA ILE A 163 13.62 10.14 4.04
C ILE A 163 12.22 10.34 4.61
N TYR A 164 11.25 10.46 3.71
CA TYR A 164 9.83 10.60 3.98
C TYR A 164 9.06 9.44 3.36
N VAL A 165 7.91 9.11 3.95
CA VAL A 165 7.01 8.06 3.46
C VAL A 165 5.61 8.61 3.33
N ALA A 166 4.97 8.45 2.18
CA ALA A 166 3.57 8.83 1.97
C ALA A 166 2.79 7.66 1.39
N SER A 167 1.89 7.07 2.19
CA SER A 167 1.11 5.89 1.80
C SER A 167 -0.35 6.01 2.23
N GLY A 168 -1.23 5.36 1.46
CA GLY A 168 -2.64 5.22 1.79
C GLY A 168 -2.91 4.28 2.97
N ASP A 169 -1.89 3.57 3.44
CA ASP A 169 -2.02 2.65 4.57
C ASP A 169 -2.10 3.37 5.92
N SER A 170 -2.73 2.71 6.88
CA SER A 170 -2.79 3.19 8.26
C SER A 170 -1.40 3.25 8.89
N MET A 171 -1.24 4.15 9.88
CA MET A 171 -0.02 4.23 10.67
C MET A 171 0.33 2.91 11.37
N ARG A 172 -0.66 2.06 11.66
CA ARG A 172 -0.45 0.72 12.20
C ARG A 172 0.39 -0.11 11.22
N SER A 173 -0.04 -0.20 9.97
CA SER A 173 0.65 -0.98 8.93
C SER A 173 2.04 -0.41 8.63
N LEU A 174 2.16 0.92 8.59
CA LEU A 174 3.41 1.61 8.26
C LEU A 174 4.44 1.63 9.39
N SER A 175 4.01 1.34 10.63
CA SER A 175 4.91 1.38 11.81
C SER A 175 6.13 0.45 11.68
N VAL A 176 6.04 -0.62 10.88
CA VAL A 176 7.18 -1.51 10.63
C VAL A 176 8.32 -0.80 9.89
N LEU A 177 8.03 0.21 9.09
CA LEU A 177 9.03 0.95 8.32
C LEU A 177 9.98 1.75 9.20
N THR A 178 9.61 2.04 10.45
CA THR A 178 10.54 2.69 11.40
C THR A 178 11.70 1.76 11.83
N LYS A 179 11.65 0.48 11.44
CA LYS A 179 12.78 -0.44 11.60
C LYS A 179 13.82 -0.29 10.48
N CYS A 180 13.43 0.31 9.35
CA CYS A 180 14.34 0.62 8.25
C CYS A 180 15.19 1.84 8.59
N ARG A 181 16.38 1.87 8.02
CA ARG A 181 17.33 2.96 8.20
C ARG A 181 16.76 4.31 7.74
N GLY A 182 17.01 5.37 8.51
CA GLY A 182 16.68 6.77 8.15
C GLY A 182 15.21 7.18 8.19
N ILE A 183 14.28 6.22 8.32
CA ILE A 183 12.84 6.50 8.36
C ILE A 183 12.41 6.80 9.79
N LYS A 184 12.07 8.07 10.03
CA LYS A 184 11.57 8.53 11.31
C LYS A 184 10.06 8.54 11.34
N ARG A 185 9.48 8.29 12.52
CA ARG A 185 8.03 8.19 12.69
C ARG A 185 7.30 9.47 12.28
N GLU A 186 7.88 10.63 12.57
CA GLU A 186 7.37 11.96 12.24
C GLU A 186 7.43 12.30 10.74
N ARG A 187 8.17 11.52 9.94
CA ARG A 187 8.27 11.68 8.48
C ARG A 187 7.42 10.67 7.71
N ILE A 188 6.52 9.97 8.40
CA ILE A 188 5.55 9.06 7.80
C ILE A 188 4.19 9.76 7.75
N TYR A 189 3.63 9.88 6.56
CA TYR A 189 2.29 10.41 6.27
C TYR A 189 1.33 9.24 5.95
N PRO A 190 0.66 8.67 6.96
CA PRO A 190 -0.28 7.56 6.79
C PRO A 190 -1.62 8.03 6.23
N ALA A 191 -2.40 7.09 5.68
CA ALA A 191 -3.75 7.31 5.14
C ALA A 191 -3.82 8.45 4.11
N SER A 192 -2.71 8.70 3.41
CA SER A 192 -2.58 9.78 2.42
C SER A 192 -3.28 9.40 1.12
N ARG A 193 -4.28 10.19 0.73
CA ARG A 193 -4.95 10.07 -0.58
C ARG A 193 -4.05 10.58 -1.71
N PRO A 194 -4.31 10.21 -2.98
CA PRO A 194 -3.45 10.59 -4.09
C PRO A 194 -3.13 12.09 -4.19
N ARG A 195 -4.12 12.97 -4.00
CA ARG A 195 -3.90 14.42 -4.00
C ARG A 195 -3.08 14.91 -2.80
N GLN A 196 -3.32 14.34 -1.62
CA GLN A 196 -2.59 14.69 -0.40
C GLN A 196 -1.10 14.32 -0.53
N LYS A 197 -0.78 13.22 -1.22
CA LYS A 197 0.63 12.90 -1.52
C LYS A 197 1.31 14.00 -2.34
N GLY A 198 0.61 14.61 -3.30
CA GLY A 198 1.09 15.77 -4.04
C GLY A 198 1.25 17.01 -3.18
N GLU A 199 0.27 17.29 -2.31
CA GLU A 199 0.34 18.40 -1.35
C GLU A 199 1.55 18.27 -0.42
N ILE A 200 1.84 17.08 0.09
CA ILE A 200 3.03 16.80 0.92
C ILE A 200 4.32 17.13 0.15
N VAL A 201 4.43 16.73 -1.10
CA VAL A 201 5.60 17.03 -1.94
C VAL A 201 5.76 18.54 -2.13
N GLU A 202 4.68 19.25 -2.43
CA GLU A 202 4.70 20.72 -2.58
C GLU A 202 5.06 21.43 -1.27
N GLU A 203 4.58 20.94 -0.12
CA GLU A 203 4.97 21.48 1.20
C GLU A 203 6.48 21.33 1.41
N LEU A 204 7.04 20.15 1.17
CA LEU A 204 8.47 19.87 1.32
C LEU A 204 9.33 20.71 0.38
N LYS A 205 8.85 21.07 -0.82
CA LYS A 205 9.60 21.95 -1.75
C LYS A 205 9.82 23.36 -1.21
N ASN A 206 9.06 23.79 -0.20
CA ASN A 206 9.32 25.06 0.48
C ASN A 206 10.45 24.95 1.51
N GLU A 207 10.78 23.74 1.96
CA GLU A 207 11.76 23.47 3.02
C GLU A 207 13.09 22.94 2.46
N TYR A 208 13.02 22.19 1.35
CA TYR A 208 14.15 21.51 0.74
C TYR A 208 14.49 22.08 -0.62
N ARG A 209 15.79 22.13 -0.93
CA ARG A 209 16.27 22.58 -2.24
C ARG A 209 15.87 21.61 -3.37
N MET A 210 15.76 20.33 -3.08
CA MET A 210 15.33 19.30 -4.02
C MET A 210 14.44 18.28 -3.30
N VAL A 211 13.28 17.98 -3.89
CA VAL A 211 12.37 16.93 -3.45
C VAL A 211 12.23 15.89 -4.54
N VAL A 212 12.61 14.66 -4.22
CA VAL A 212 12.46 13.49 -5.08
C VAL A 212 11.22 12.72 -4.62
N MET A 213 10.31 12.40 -5.54
CA MET A 213 9.21 11.47 -5.28
C MET A 213 9.48 10.16 -5.99
N VAL A 214 9.30 9.04 -5.28
CA VAL A 214 9.41 7.69 -5.84
C VAL A 214 8.09 6.95 -5.63
N GLY A 215 7.49 6.46 -6.71
CA GLY A 215 6.22 5.73 -6.68
C GLY A 215 6.16 4.66 -7.78
N ASP A 216 5.15 3.79 -7.72
CA ASP A 216 4.95 2.69 -8.67
C ASP A 216 3.57 2.75 -9.38
N GLY A 217 2.64 3.57 -8.86
CA GLY A 217 1.24 3.46 -9.21
C GLY A 217 0.50 4.78 -9.40
N LEU A 218 -0.73 4.69 -9.92
CA LEU A 218 -1.60 5.85 -10.17
C LEU A 218 -1.86 6.72 -8.94
N ASN A 219 -1.78 6.15 -7.74
CA ASN A 219 -1.94 6.91 -6.50
C ASN A 219 -0.83 7.95 -6.29
N ASP A 220 0.30 7.81 -6.99
CA ASP A 220 1.47 8.66 -6.86
C ASP A 220 1.55 9.70 -7.97
N GLN A 221 0.67 9.63 -8.98
CA GLN A 221 0.72 10.48 -10.17
C GLN A 221 0.81 11.99 -9.85
N TYR A 222 0.05 12.46 -8.85
CA TYR A 222 0.09 13.86 -8.43
C TYR A 222 1.39 14.22 -7.73
N ALA A 223 1.94 13.32 -6.92
CA ALA A 223 3.20 13.52 -6.20
C ALA A 223 4.40 13.46 -7.15
N LEU A 224 4.40 12.54 -8.12
CA LEU A 224 5.41 12.44 -9.17
C LEU A 224 5.50 13.74 -9.98
N LYS A 225 4.35 14.29 -10.41
CA LYS A 225 4.28 15.56 -11.14
C LYS A 225 4.69 16.78 -10.32
N ALA A 226 4.49 16.74 -9.01
CA ALA A 226 4.78 17.86 -8.11
C ALA A 226 6.28 17.94 -7.74
N ALA A 227 6.99 16.82 -7.74
CA ALA A 227 8.38 16.73 -7.31
C ALA A 227 9.32 17.52 -8.22
N ASP A 228 10.51 17.86 -7.72
CA ASP A 228 11.61 18.35 -8.56
C ASP A 228 12.20 17.23 -9.41
N LEU A 229 12.01 15.99 -8.95
CA LEU A 229 12.32 14.77 -9.68
C LEU A 229 11.30 13.68 -9.31
N GLY A 230 10.36 13.43 -10.20
CA GLY A 230 9.42 12.31 -10.13
C GLY A 230 10.04 11.05 -10.73
N VAL A 231 10.25 10.01 -9.91
CA VAL A 231 10.83 8.73 -10.32
C VAL A 231 9.78 7.63 -10.25
N LEU A 232 9.43 7.06 -11.39
CA LEU A 232 8.59 5.87 -11.48
C LEU A 232 9.46 4.62 -11.37
N THR A 233 9.17 3.73 -10.43
CA THR A 233 9.76 2.39 -10.42
C THR A 233 8.81 1.38 -11.05
N VAL A 234 9.34 0.51 -11.91
CA VAL A 234 8.61 -0.61 -12.52
C VAL A 234 9.04 -1.97 -11.94
N GLN A 235 9.74 -1.95 -10.79
CA GLN A 235 10.27 -3.14 -10.14
C GLN A 235 9.18 -4.14 -9.74
N GLN A 236 8.05 -3.64 -9.25
CA GLN A 236 6.83 -4.44 -9.10
C GLN A 236 6.07 -4.44 -10.43
N ASP A 237 5.67 -5.61 -10.92
CA ASP A 237 4.81 -5.70 -12.11
C ASP A 237 3.37 -5.25 -11.78
N THR A 238 3.17 -3.93 -11.72
CA THR A 238 1.88 -3.27 -11.54
C THR A 238 1.20 -2.89 -12.85
N ARG A 239 1.89 -3.10 -13.99
CA ARG A 239 1.46 -2.73 -15.34
C ARG A 239 0.93 -1.29 -15.39
N PRO A 240 1.78 -0.30 -15.07
CA PRO A 240 1.35 1.08 -14.97
C PRO A 240 0.79 1.58 -16.31
N PRO A 241 -0.30 2.37 -16.31
CA PRO A 241 -0.85 2.95 -17.54
C PRO A 241 0.06 4.07 -18.06
N MET A 242 -0.12 4.43 -19.34
CA MET A 242 0.69 5.46 -20.01
C MET A 242 0.69 6.81 -19.26
N GLU A 243 -0.45 7.20 -18.71
CA GLU A 243 -0.61 8.44 -17.94
C GLU A 243 0.32 8.54 -16.71
N LEU A 244 0.82 7.40 -16.21
CA LEU A 244 1.77 7.37 -15.10
C LEU A 244 3.20 7.57 -15.59
N PHE A 245 3.58 7.01 -16.74
CA PHE A 245 4.87 7.28 -17.37
C PHE A 245 4.99 8.75 -17.77
N GLU A 246 3.93 9.37 -18.27
CA GLU A 246 3.89 10.81 -18.58
C GLU A 246 3.98 11.71 -17.33
N ALA A 247 3.72 11.15 -16.14
CA ALA A 247 3.76 11.86 -14.88
C ALA A 247 5.13 11.87 -14.22
N ALA A 248 6.04 10.99 -14.65
CA ALA A 248 7.37 10.85 -14.09
C ALA A 248 8.42 11.46 -15.03
N ASP A 249 9.45 12.05 -14.44
CA ASP A 249 10.61 12.56 -15.18
C ASP A 249 11.54 11.43 -15.59
N GLU A 250 11.64 10.40 -14.74
CA GLU A 250 12.55 9.27 -14.91
C GLU A 250 11.86 7.95 -14.54
N VAL A 251 12.33 6.86 -15.17
CA VAL A 251 11.84 5.51 -14.92
C VAL A 251 13.00 4.61 -14.56
N ILE A 252 12.87 3.84 -13.48
CA ILE A 252 13.87 2.88 -13.02
C ILE A 252 13.31 1.46 -12.97
N ASP A 253 14.12 0.47 -13.37
CA ASP A 253 13.74 -0.95 -13.33
C ASP A 253 13.81 -1.53 -11.90
N ASP A 254 14.69 -1.00 -11.06
CA ASP A 254 14.93 -1.42 -9.68
C ASP A 254 15.26 -0.19 -8.83
N ILE A 255 14.76 -0.14 -7.59
CA ILE A 255 14.99 0.95 -6.65
C ILE A 255 16.48 1.20 -6.37
N GLY A 256 17.34 0.21 -6.58
CA GLY A 256 18.80 0.30 -6.53
C GLY A 256 19.41 1.31 -7.51
N GLY A 257 18.70 1.68 -8.58
CA GLY A 257 19.12 2.74 -9.50
C GLY A 257 18.96 4.16 -8.95
N LEU A 258 18.10 4.33 -7.94
CA LEU A 258 17.71 5.65 -7.41
C LEU A 258 18.89 6.50 -6.90
N PRO A 259 19.83 5.98 -6.06
CA PRO A 259 20.93 6.79 -5.57
C PRO A 259 21.83 7.33 -6.70
N GLY A 260 22.07 6.53 -7.74
CA GLY A 260 22.84 6.95 -8.90
C GLY A 260 22.19 8.13 -9.64
N LEU A 261 20.87 8.03 -9.82
CA LEU A 261 20.06 9.04 -10.49
C LEU A 261 20.01 10.35 -9.69
N VAL A 262 19.74 10.28 -8.39
CA VAL A 262 19.70 11.45 -7.50
C VAL A 262 21.05 12.15 -7.46
N ARG A 263 22.15 11.40 -7.36
CA ARG A 263 23.51 11.94 -7.38
C ARG A 263 23.80 12.70 -8.68
N GLY A 264 23.35 12.18 -9.82
CA GLY A 264 23.48 12.85 -11.12
C GLY A 264 22.79 14.22 -11.12
N ARG A 265 21.51 14.27 -10.67
CA ARG A 265 20.75 15.53 -10.59
C ARG A 265 21.36 16.55 -9.64
N LEU A 266 21.83 16.12 -8.47
CA LEU A 266 22.49 17.03 -7.53
C LEU A 266 23.73 17.70 -8.14
N LEU A 267 24.50 16.98 -8.95
CA LEU A 267 25.68 17.54 -9.64
C LEU A 267 25.29 18.57 -10.71
N GLU A 268 24.19 18.32 -11.44
CA GLU A 268 23.66 19.25 -12.45
C GLU A 268 23.19 20.58 -11.82
N MET A 269 22.73 20.57 -10.57
CA MET A 269 22.26 21.78 -9.87
C MET A 269 23.40 22.65 -9.30
N VAL A 270 24.62 22.11 -9.20
CA VAL A 270 25.80 22.81 -8.65
C VAL A 270 26.69 23.40 -9.75
N GLY A 271 26.57 22.88 -10.99
CA GLY A 271 27.24 23.40 -12.19
C GLY A 271 26.50 24.56 -12.83
#